data_AF-A0A2X1N5L3-F1
#
_entry.id   AF-A0A2X1N5L3-F1
#
_cell.length_a   1.000
_cell.length_b   1.000
_cell.length_c   1.000
_cell.angle_alpha   90.00
_cell.angle_beta   90.00
_cell.angle_gamma   90.00
#
_symmetry.space_group_name_H-M   'P 1'
#
loop_
_entity.id
_entity.type
_entity.pdbx_description
1 polymer ?
#
loop_
_entity_poly.entity_id
_entity_poly.type
_entity_poly.pdbx_seq_one_letter_code
_entity_poly.pdbx_strand_id
1 'polypeptide(L)' 'MIGGYAQLAWGFNYYGTVGSNRDEFIMIRKMKNVNWLDDEGRDQVQEAKK' A
#
# COMPACT_ATOMS: atom_id res chain seq x y z
N MET A 1 -12.68 -0.48 20.63
CA MET A 1 -11.45 -0.07 21.35
C MET A 1 -11.80 0.04 22.81
N ILE A 2 -10.96 -0.48 23.70
CA ILE A 2 -11.21 -0.45 25.16
C ILE A 2 -10.85 0.95 25.70
N GLY A 3 -11.45 1.38 26.81
CA GLY A 3 -11.27 2.71 27.40
C GLY A 3 -11.63 2.72 28.89
N GLY A 4 -11.08 3.66 29.67
CA GLY A 4 -11.49 3.90 31.06
C GLY A 4 -11.09 2.82 32.08
N TYR A 5 -10.15 1.94 31.72
CA TYR A 5 -9.73 0.82 32.56
C TYR A 5 -8.22 0.87 32.84
N ALA A 6 -7.84 1.74 33.77
CA ALA A 6 -6.44 1.98 34.17
C ALA A 6 -5.51 2.16 32.95
N GLN A 7 -4.64 1.19 32.66
CA GLN A 7 -3.69 1.23 31.54
C GLN A 7 -4.34 1.20 30.14
N LEU A 8 -5.62 0.83 30.04
CA LEU A 8 -6.36 0.77 28.77
C LEU A 8 -7.19 2.05 28.55
N ALA A 9 -6.81 3.17 29.16
CA ALA A 9 -7.44 4.47 28.91
C ALA A 9 -6.83 5.16 27.68
N TRP A 10 -7.66 5.93 26.97
CA TRP A 10 -7.21 6.71 25.83
C TRP A 10 -6.32 7.89 26.27
N GLY A 11 -5.29 8.18 25.47
CA GLY A 11 -4.43 9.35 25.59
C GLY A 11 -3.74 9.61 24.25
N PHE A 12 -3.32 10.85 24.01
CA PHE A 12 -2.67 11.23 22.74
C PHE A 12 -1.45 10.35 22.47
N ASN A 13 -1.47 9.65 21.32
CA ASN A 13 -0.48 8.64 20.91
C ASN A 13 -0.26 7.44 21.87
N TYR A 14 -1.07 7.30 22.92
CA TYR A 14 -0.87 6.26 23.94
C TYR A 14 -1.73 5.02 23.69
N TYR A 15 -2.99 5.21 23.32
CA TYR A 15 -3.91 4.11 23.09
C TYR A 15 -4.90 4.47 21.98
N GLY A 16 -5.05 3.59 21.01
CA GLY A 16 -5.72 3.90 19.77
C GLY A 16 -5.69 2.73 18.79
N THR A 17 -6.46 2.84 17.71
CA THR A 17 -6.43 1.92 16.58
C THR A 17 -5.17 2.21 15.81
N VAL A 18 -4.56 1.16 15.29
CA VAL A 18 -3.36 1.24 14.47
C VAL A 18 -3.69 0.96 13.02
N GLY A 19 -2.96 1.58 12.09
CA GLY A 19 -3.03 1.29 10.66
C GLY A 19 -2.20 0.06 10.30
N SER A 20 -2.57 -1.12 10.79
CA SER A 20 -1.89 -2.37 10.44
C SER A 20 -2.03 -2.68 8.94
N ASN A 21 -0.92 -3.02 8.28
CA ASN A 21 -0.87 -3.22 6.81
C ASN A 21 -0.24 -4.55 6.37
N ARG A 22 0.26 -5.38 7.29
CA ARG A 22 1.06 -6.58 6.94
C ARG A 22 0.22 -7.77 6.47
N ASP A 23 -1.08 -7.74 6.72
CA ASP A 23 -2.01 -8.82 6.38
C ASP A 23 -2.67 -8.62 5.00
N GLU A 24 -2.22 -7.63 4.22
CA GLU A 24 -2.72 -7.36 2.88
C GLU A 24 -2.21 -8.41 1.87
N PHE A 25 -3.12 -8.87 1.00
CA PHE A 25 -2.80 -9.73 -0.14
C PHE A 25 -2.98 -8.97 -1.45
N ILE A 26 -2.02 -9.12 -2.36
CA ILE A 26 -2.04 -8.47 -3.68
C ILE A 26 -1.84 -9.50 -4.79
N MET A 27 -2.34 -9.19 -5.98
CA MET A 27 -2.07 -9.95 -7.20
C MET A 27 -0.91 -9.34 -7.98
N ILE A 28 0.10 -10.15 -8.31
CA ILE A 28 1.27 -9.71 -9.07
C ILE A 28 1.17 -10.21 -10.50
N ARG A 29 1.36 -9.33 -11.49
CA ARG A 29 1.48 -9.66 -12.91
C ARG A 29 2.55 -8.82 -13.60
N LYS A 30 3.21 -9.38 -14.61
CA LYS A 30 4.12 -8.63 -15.48
C LYS A 30 3.35 -7.56 -16.27
N MET A 31 3.85 -6.33 -16.30
CA MET A 31 3.30 -5.27 -17.13
C MET A 31 3.60 -5.49 -18.60
N LYS A 32 2.64 -5.19 -19.48
CA LYS A 32 2.81 -5.25 -20.93
C LYS A 32 3.30 -3.92 -21.51
N ASN A 33 2.62 -2.83 -21.17
CA ASN A 33 2.94 -1.48 -21.67
C ASN A 33 3.41 -0.63 -20.49
N VAL A 34 4.44 0.17 -20.71
CA VAL A 34 4.96 1.19 -19.80
C VAL A 34 4.73 2.53 -20.47
N ASN A 35 3.59 3.15 -20.15
CA ASN A 35 3.25 4.48 -20.62
C ASN A 35 3.59 5.49 -19.52
N TRP A 36 4.45 6.46 -19.82
CA TRP A 36 4.94 7.43 -18.83
C TRP A 36 4.02 8.63 -18.66
N LEU A 37 3.10 8.87 -19.62
CA LEU A 37 2.11 9.94 -19.60
C LEU A 37 2.75 11.35 -19.45
N ASP A 38 3.98 11.50 -19.92
CA ASP A 38 4.79 12.73 -19.86
C ASP A 38 4.86 13.47 -21.22
N ASP A 39 4.15 12.98 -22.25
CA ASP A 39 4.16 13.48 -23.64
C ASP A 39 5.55 13.50 -24.31
N GLU A 40 6.54 12.82 -23.74
CA GLU A 40 7.92 12.84 -24.27
C GLU A 40 8.16 11.79 -25.37
N GLY A 41 7.16 10.96 -25.68
CA GLY A 41 7.23 9.94 -26.73
C GLY A 41 8.15 8.75 -26.41
N ARG A 42 8.46 8.53 -25.12
CA ARG A 42 9.41 7.49 -24.64
C ARG A 42 8.73 6.24 -24.06
N ASP A 43 7.48 5.97 -24.43
CA ASP A 43 6.71 4.80 -23.97
C ASP A 43 7.29 3.47 -24.49
N GLN A 44 7.12 2.38 -23.71
CA GLN A 44 7.73 1.07 -24.00
C GLN A 44 6.73 -0.09 -23.93
N VAL A 45 7.00 -1.17 -24.67
CA VAL A 45 6.27 -2.44 -24.58
C VAL A 45 7.23 -3.56 -24.16
N GLN A 46 6.91 -4.28 -23.07
CA GLN A 46 7.69 -5.41 -22.58
C GLN A 46 7.22 -6.70 -23.23
N GLU A 47 7.99 -7.19 -24.20
CA GLU A 47 7.73 -8.46 -24.86
C GLU A 47 7.98 -9.67 -23.94
N ALA A 48 7.36 -10.79 -24.27
CA ALA A 48 7.64 -12.07 -23.62
C ALA A 48 9.02 -12.55 -24.05
N LYS A 49 9.91 -12.78 -23.07
CA LYS A 49 11.17 -13.48 -23.34
C LYS A 49 10.84 -14.97 -23.42
N LYS A 50 11.12 -15.58 -24.58
CA LYS A 50 10.93 -17.01 -24.82
C LYS A 50 11.93 -17.85 -24.04
#